data_AF-A0A6P5AE62-F1
#
_entry.id   AF-A0A6P5AE62-F1
#
_cell.length_a   1.000
_cell.length_b   1.000
_cell.length_c   1.000
_cell.angle_alpha   90.00
_cell.angle_beta   90.00
_cell.angle_gamma   90.00
#
_symmetry.space_group_name_H-M   'P 1'
#
loop_
_entity.id
_entity.type
_entity.pdbx_description
1 polymer ?
#
loop_
_entity_poly.entity_id
_entity_poly.type
_entity_poly.pdbx_seq_one_letter_code
_entity_poly.pdbx_strand_id
1 'polypeptide(L)'
;MKTVCILLCFVYSVYGLSCVCDYDNLAQFCGPAPTNCPAGTVRDPCGCCDVCAKVQGERCDGPYGVYGTCAAGLVCEKDDTDQVINVIVGPLGEDGRVGTCVAPASDPAQDAPTQCETQRQEYSMLYANNAAMALQTGAYKPTCTPEGFYAPVQCDGLTGECWCSLPDGTEIKGTRTQQGEPTCF
;
A
#
# COMPACT_ATOMS: atom_id res chain seq x y z
N MET A 1 -24.18 40.17 36.77
CA MET A 1 -22.94 40.45 36.00
C MET A 1 -21.94 39.30 36.03
N LYS A 2 -21.61 38.68 37.19
CA LYS A 2 -20.67 37.54 37.25
C LYS A 2 -21.09 36.32 36.41
N THR A 3 -22.38 35.97 36.40
CA THR A 3 -22.91 34.84 35.61
C THR A 3 -22.83 35.06 34.10
N VAL A 4 -22.96 36.30 33.63
CA VAL A 4 -22.87 36.66 32.20
C VAL A 4 -21.43 36.56 31.71
N CYS A 5 -20.45 36.98 32.53
CA CYS A 5 -19.02 36.78 32.25
C CYS A 5 -18.65 35.29 32.15
N ILE A 6 -19.15 34.46 33.07
CA ILE A 6 -18.88 33.01 33.05
C ILE A 6 -19.42 32.38 31.77
N LEU A 7 -20.65 32.69 31.36
CA LEU A 7 -21.24 32.17 30.12
C LEU A 7 -20.46 32.62 28.87
N LEU A 8 -20.02 33.89 28.80
CA LEU A 8 -19.21 34.37 27.68
C LEU A 8 -17.83 33.70 27.61
N CYS A 9 -17.20 33.42 28.75
CA CYS A 9 -15.96 32.66 28.80
C CYS A 9 -16.14 31.20 28.38
N PHE A 10 -17.23 30.53 28.82
CA PHE A 10 -17.53 29.16 28.39
C PHE A 10 -17.78 29.08 26.89
N VAL A 11 -18.48 30.06 26.31
CA VAL A 11 -18.73 30.17 24.86
C VAL A 11 -17.42 30.40 24.10
N TYR A 12 -16.53 31.28 24.57
CA TYR A 12 -15.21 31.46 23.95
C TYR A 12 -14.32 30.21 24.04
N SER A 13 -14.38 29.47 25.14
CA SER A 13 -13.59 28.24 25.32
C SER A 13 -14.07 27.08 24.44
N VAL A 14 -15.37 26.98 24.13
CA VAL A 14 -15.88 25.92 23.23
C VAL A 14 -15.55 26.17 21.75
N TYR A 15 -15.38 27.43 21.34
CA TYR A 15 -14.94 27.77 19.97
C TYR A 15 -13.46 27.45 19.72
N GLY A 16 -12.65 27.27 20.77
CA GLY A 16 -11.24 26.92 20.64
C GLY A 16 -10.96 25.46 20.28
N LEU A 17 -11.98 24.59 20.29
CA LEU A 17 -11.85 23.14 20.09
C LEU A 17 -12.34 22.67 18.70
N SER A 18 -12.82 23.58 17.87
CA SER A 18 -13.31 23.29 16.52
C SER A 18 -12.32 23.76 15.46
N CYS A 19 -12.09 22.95 14.42
CA CYS A 19 -11.35 23.38 13.25
C CYS A 19 -12.02 24.57 12.57
N VAL A 20 -11.27 25.65 12.38
CA VAL A 20 -11.69 26.85 11.64
C VAL A 20 -10.81 26.96 10.40
N CYS A 21 -11.41 27.23 9.25
CA CYS A 21 -10.69 27.49 8.01
C CYS A 21 -11.34 28.65 7.27
N ASP A 22 -10.54 29.65 6.90
CA ASP A 22 -10.96 30.73 6.01
C ASP A 22 -10.43 30.43 4.60
N TYR A 23 -11.31 29.87 3.77
CA TYR A 23 -10.97 29.52 2.39
C TYR A 23 -10.84 30.76 1.48
N ASP A 24 -11.49 31.87 1.82
CA ASP A 24 -11.46 33.10 1.03
C ASP A 24 -10.15 33.89 1.26
N ASN A 25 -9.54 33.77 2.45
CA ASN A 25 -8.27 34.41 2.80
C ASN A 25 -7.21 33.41 3.30
N LEU A 26 -7.12 32.25 2.64
CA LEU A 26 -6.29 31.14 3.11
C LEU A 26 -4.81 31.51 3.29
N ALA A 27 -4.23 32.32 2.41
CA ALA A 27 -2.83 32.74 2.51
C ALA A 27 -2.56 33.65 3.73
N GLN A 28 -3.55 34.44 4.13
CA GLN A 28 -3.45 35.26 5.34
C GLN A 28 -3.72 34.43 6.61
N PHE A 29 -4.60 33.43 6.50
CA PHE A 29 -4.95 32.53 7.59
C PHE A 29 -3.83 31.53 7.93
N CYS A 30 -3.32 30.80 6.92
CA CYS A 30 -2.30 29.78 7.07
C CYS A 30 -0.86 30.33 7.00
N GLY A 31 -0.67 31.51 6.42
CA GLY A 31 0.65 32.00 6.06
C GLY A 31 1.21 31.35 4.79
N PRO A 32 2.49 31.61 4.46
CA PRO A 32 3.14 31.01 3.29
C PRO A 32 3.30 29.50 3.47
N ALA A 33 3.10 28.76 2.38
CA ALA A 33 3.29 27.31 2.38
C ALA A 33 4.73 26.94 2.79
N PRO A 34 4.90 25.83 3.54
CA PRO A 34 6.22 25.42 3.99
C PRO A 34 7.09 25.01 2.80
N THR A 35 8.33 25.47 2.83
CA THR A 35 9.37 25.08 1.87
C THR A 35 10.32 24.07 2.50
N ASN A 36 10.84 23.12 1.71
CA ASN A 36 11.77 22.05 2.13
C ASN A 36 11.13 20.94 2.97
N CYS A 37 9.94 20.46 2.60
CA CYS A 37 9.38 19.26 3.23
C CYS A 37 9.97 17.98 2.60
N PRO A 38 10.74 17.15 3.34
CA PRO A 38 11.46 16.00 2.78
C PRO A 38 10.57 14.95 2.12
N ALA A 39 9.33 14.81 2.61
CA ALA A 39 8.35 13.87 2.06
C ALA A 39 7.10 14.59 1.50
N GLY A 40 7.29 15.83 1.05
CA GLY A 40 6.21 16.65 0.50
C GLY A 40 5.29 17.25 1.56
N THR A 41 4.20 17.85 1.07
CA THR A 41 3.21 18.54 1.90
C THR A 41 1.92 17.74 1.99
N VAL A 42 1.30 17.78 3.16
CA VAL A 42 -0.04 17.25 3.46
C VAL A 42 -0.87 18.35 4.08
N ARG A 43 -2.15 18.11 4.31
CA ARG A 43 -2.99 19.04 5.06
C ARG A 43 -2.77 18.86 6.55
N ASP A 44 -2.91 19.95 7.30
CA ASP A 44 -2.96 19.92 8.75
C ASP A 44 -4.08 18.97 9.25
N PRO A 45 -4.10 18.61 10.55
CA PRO A 45 -5.16 17.74 11.09
C PRO A 45 -6.59 18.27 10.87
N CYS A 46 -6.74 19.57 10.64
CA CYS A 46 -8.02 20.22 10.33
C CYS A 46 -8.38 20.20 8.82
N GLY A 47 -7.48 19.75 7.95
CA GLY A 47 -7.66 19.75 6.50
C GLY A 47 -7.46 21.12 5.82
N CYS A 48 -7.03 22.16 6.54
CA CYS A 48 -7.07 23.55 6.10
C CYS A 48 -5.75 24.04 5.50
N CYS A 49 -4.66 23.95 6.26
CA CYS A 49 -3.37 24.51 5.85
C CYS A 49 -2.42 23.43 5.34
N ASP A 50 -1.51 23.78 4.44
CA ASP A 50 -0.45 22.88 4.00
C ASP A 50 0.66 22.83 5.05
N VAL A 51 1.02 21.62 5.47
CA VAL A 51 2.07 21.34 6.44
C VAL A 51 3.01 20.27 5.89
N CYS A 52 4.23 20.18 6.43
CA CYS A 52 5.12 19.10 6.02
C CYS A 52 4.59 17.74 6.47
N ALA A 53 4.62 16.78 5.55
CA ALA A 53 4.26 15.41 5.83
C ALA A 53 5.31 14.72 6.70
N LYS A 54 4.85 13.77 7.52
CA LYS A 54 5.72 12.92 8.33
C LYS A 54 6.40 11.86 7.49
N VAL A 55 7.71 11.71 7.69
CA VAL A 55 8.50 10.69 6.99
C VAL A 55 8.36 9.33 7.67
N GLN A 56 8.82 8.26 7.01
CA GLN A 56 8.79 6.92 7.58
C GLN A 56 9.57 6.85 8.91
N GLY A 57 8.97 6.24 9.92
CA GLY A 57 9.50 6.12 11.28
C GLY A 57 9.14 7.29 12.21
N GLU A 58 8.54 8.38 11.71
CA GLU A 58 8.09 9.47 12.57
C GLU A 58 6.73 9.17 13.22
N ARG A 59 6.49 9.81 14.36
CA ARG A 59 5.21 9.73 15.06
C ARG A 59 4.11 10.45 14.26
N CYS A 60 2.90 9.94 14.32
CA CYS A 60 1.73 10.47 13.63
C CYS A 60 0.45 10.34 14.46
N ASP A 61 -0.59 11.07 14.06
CA ASP A 61 -1.89 11.11 14.72
C ASP A 61 -1.83 11.66 16.17
N GLY A 62 -2.31 10.93 17.18
CA GLY A 62 -2.42 11.38 18.57
C GLY A 62 -3.69 12.18 18.87
N PRO A 63 -3.84 12.72 20.09
CA PRO A 63 -5.02 13.52 20.44
C PRO A 63 -5.11 14.72 19.50
N TYR A 64 -6.22 14.88 18.78
CA TYR A 64 -6.43 15.91 17.76
C TYR A 64 -5.42 15.90 16.59
N GLY A 65 -4.73 14.78 16.34
CA GLY A 65 -3.75 14.67 15.26
C GLY A 65 -2.49 15.52 15.44
N VAL A 66 -2.11 15.90 16.67
CA VAL A 66 -0.97 16.80 16.95
C VAL A 66 0.38 16.30 16.42
N TYR A 67 0.54 15.00 16.22
CA TYR A 67 1.76 14.44 15.61
C TYR A 67 1.72 14.46 14.09
N GLY A 68 0.64 14.94 13.47
CA GLY A 68 0.53 15.19 12.05
C GLY A 68 0.27 13.94 11.21
N THR A 69 0.32 14.13 9.90
CA THR A 69 -0.09 13.15 8.90
C THR A 69 1.13 12.61 8.15
N CYS A 70 1.13 11.31 7.91
CA CYS A 70 2.18 10.64 7.14
C CYS A 70 2.20 11.09 5.68
N ALA A 71 3.38 11.02 5.07
CA ALA A 71 3.57 11.27 3.65
C ALA A 71 2.77 10.31 2.76
N ALA A 72 2.63 10.70 1.49
CA ALA A 72 1.98 9.86 0.49
C ALA A 72 2.63 8.47 0.43
N GLY A 73 1.81 7.42 0.49
CA GLY A 73 2.26 6.04 0.49
C GLY A 73 2.72 5.49 1.84
N LEU A 74 2.56 6.23 2.94
CA LEU A 74 2.77 5.75 4.30
C LEU A 74 1.44 5.68 5.06
N VAL A 75 1.36 4.76 6.01
CA VAL A 75 0.20 4.57 6.90
C VAL A 75 0.62 4.89 8.33
N CYS A 76 -0.25 5.54 9.10
CA CYS A 76 -0.04 5.76 10.52
C CYS A 76 -0.46 4.51 11.30
N GLU A 77 0.49 3.64 11.60
CA GLU A 77 0.25 2.39 12.34
C GLU A 77 0.27 2.65 13.85
N LYS A 78 -0.81 2.28 14.53
CA LYS A 78 -0.96 2.40 15.99
C LYS A 78 -0.74 1.02 16.61
N ASP A 79 0.09 0.94 17.65
CA ASP A 79 0.29 -0.30 18.38
C ASP A 79 -0.94 -0.61 19.26
N ASP A 80 -1.43 -1.86 19.21
CA ASP A 80 -2.57 -2.32 20.00
C ASP A 80 -2.19 -2.75 21.43
N THR A 81 -0.91 -2.77 21.79
CA THR A 81 -0.46 -3.19 23.13
C THR A 81 -0.69 -2.16 24.25
N ASP A 82 -1.11 -0.93 23.91
CA ASP A 82 -1.43 0.12 24.90
C ASP A 82 -2.91 0.13 25.36
N GLN A 83 -3.72 -0.83 24.88
CA GLN A 83 -5.16 -0.96 25.16
C GLN A 83 -5.48 -1.65 26.51
N VAL A 84 -4.85 -1.24 27.62
CA VAL A 84 -5.35 -1.62 28.95
C VAL A 84 -5.29 -0.49 29.97
N ILE A 85 -5.73 0.70 29.58
CA ILE A 85 -6.29 1.65 30.54
C ILE A 85 -7.71 1.94 30.09
N ASN A 86 -8.69 1.51 30.88
CA ASN A 86 -10.09 1.91 30.74
C ASN A 86 -10.20 3.44 30.89
N VAL A 87 -9.87 4.18 29.83
CA VAL A 87 -10.25 5.58 29.70
C VAL A 87 -11.65 5.53 29.10
N ILE A 88 -12.59 6.09 29.85
CA ILE A 88 -13.98 6.29 29.44
C ILE A 88 -13.96 6.89 28.03
N VAL A 89 -14.36 6.10 27.03
CA VAL A 89 -14.45 6.55 25.64
C VAL A 89 -15.38 7.76 25.64
N GLY A 90 -14.81 8.95 25.45
CA GLY A 90 -15.58 10.17 25.31
C GLY A 90 -16.46 10.09 24.06
N PRO A 91 -17.52 10.91 23.94
CA PRO A 91 -18.51 10.82 22.86
C PRO A 91 -18.00 11.22 21.47
N LEU A 92 -16.70 11.47 21.29
CA LEU A 92 -16.07 11.76 20.00
C LEU A 92 -14.99 10.70 19.80
N GLY A 93 -15.16 9.83 18.80
CA GLY A 93 -14.31 8.66 18.52
C GLY A 93 -12.88 9.01 18.07
N GLU A 94 -12.15 9.78 18.87
CA GLU A 94 -10.74 10.08 18.71
C GLU A 94 -9.97 9.26 19.74
N ASP A 95 -9.44 8.13 19.29
CA ASP A 95 -8.64 7.24 20.13
C ASP A 95 -7.43 7.94 20.78
N GLY A 96 -7.02 9.11 20.26
CA GLY A 96 -5.88 9.87 20.74
C GLY A 96 -4.55 9.10 20.73
N ARG A 97 -4.55 7.86 20.24
CA ARG A 97 -3.38 7.01 20.12
C ARG A 97 -2.42 7.59 19.11
N VAL A 98 -1.15 7.59 19.48
CA VAL A 98 -0.06 8.02 18.62
C VAL A 98 0.43 6.80 17.86
N GLY A 99 0.50 6.92 16.54
CA GLY A 99 1.07 5.89 15.68
C GLY A 99 2.48 6.25 15.21
N THR A 100 3.00 5.40 14.32
CA THR A 100 4.25 5.63 13.59
C THR A 100 3.97 5.51 12.09
N CYS A 101 4.55 6.39 11.29
CA CYS A 101 4.45 6.31 9.84
C CYS A 101 5.26 5.13 9.32
N VAL A 102 4.59 4.13 8.77
CA VAL A 102 5.22 2.94 8.20
C VAL A 102 4.82 2.79 6.74
N ALA A 103 5.64 2.07 5.97
CA ALA A 103 5.17 1.59 4.68
C ALA A 103 3.94 0.70 4.93
N PRO A 104 2.86 0.81 4.12
CA PRO A 104 1.75 -0.10 4.23
C PRO A 104 2.28 -1.54 4.17
N ALA A 105 1.78 -2.40 5.04
CA ALA A 105 2.02 -3.84 4.90
C ALA A 105 1.65 -4.21 3.47
N SER A 106 2.55 -4.86 2.75
CA SER A 106 2.22 -5.33 1.42
C SER A 106 1.10 -6.37 1.56
N ASP A 107 0.06 -6.23 0.75
CA ASP A 107 -1.05 -7.16 0.78
C ASP A 107 -0.49 -8.53 0.35
N PRO A 108 -0.58 -9.58 1.19
CA PRO A 108 -0.10 -10.91 0.84
C PRO A 108 -0.75 -11.44 -0.44
N ALA A 109 -1.94 -10.95 -0.78
CA ALA A 109 -2.62 -11.29 -2.03
C ALA A 109 -2.06 -10.55 -3.26
N GLN A 110 -1.45 -9.38 -3.07
CA GLN A 110 -0.80 -8.62 -4.15
C GLN A 110 0.65 -9.05 -4.40
N ASP A 111 1.33 -9.54 -3.36
CA ASP A 111 2.70 -10.08 -3.45
C ASP A 111 2.75 -11.60 -3.66
N ALA A 112 1.60 -12.28 -3.73
CA ALA A 112 1.54 -13.70 -4.01
C ALA A 112 2.05 -13.96 -5.45
N PRO A 113 2.92 -14.96 -5.65
CA PRO A 113 3.34 -15.33 -6.99
C PRO A 113 2.12 -15.77 -7.81
N THR A 114 2.05 -15.32 -9.06
CA THR A 114 0.99 -15.75 -9.96
C THR A 114 1.07 -17.25 -10.25
N GLN A 115 0.10 -17.80 -10.98
CA GLN A 115 0.14 -19.20 -11.39
C GLN A 115 1.40 -19.55 -12.22
N CYS A 116 1.75 -18.72 -13.22
CA CYS A 116 2.95 -18.94 -14.02
C CYS A 116 4.22 -18.85 -13.17
N GLU A 117 4.29 -17.87 -12.27
CA GLU A 117 5.45 -17.68 -11.41
C GLU A 117 5.61 -18.81 -10.41
N THR A 118 4.51 -19.28 -9.83
CA THR A 118 4.48 -20.45 -8.94
C THR A 118 5.00 -21.68 -9.68
N GLN A 119 4.48 -21.98 -10.87
CA GLN A 119 4.95 -23.11 -11.66
C GLN A 119 6.44 -22.97 -12.06
N ARG A 120 6.90 -21.76 -12.38
CA ARG A 120 8.31 -21.47 -12.67
C ARG A 120 9.20 -21.72 -11.46
N GLN A 121 8.74 -21.36 -10.26
CA GLN A 121 9.46 -21.61 -9.00
C GLN A 121 9.48 -23.10 -8.67
N GLU A 122 8.34 -23.79 -8.78
CA GLU A 122 8.24 -25.24 -8.56
C GLU A 122 9.17 -26.02 -9.49
N TYR A 123 9.19 -25.67 -10.79
CA TYR A 123 10.15 -26.25 -11.74
C TYR A 123 11.59 -25.99 -11.30
N SER A 124 11.91 -24.76 -10.90
CA SER A 124 13.28 -24.37 -10.51
C SER A 124 13.74 -25.14 -9.28
N MET A 125 12.85 -25.32 -8.30
CA MET A 125 13.09 -26.13 -7.10
C MET A 125 13.26 -27.61 -7.43
N LEU A 126 12.39 -28.17 -8.27
CA LEU A 126 12.47 -29.55 -8.70
C LEU A 126 13.78 -29.83 -9.45
N TYR A 127 14.15 -28.95 -10.39
CA TYR A 127 15.38 -29.10 -11.18
C TYR A 127 16.64 -28.99 -10.31
N ALA A 128 16.68 -28.02 -9.38
CA ALA A 128 17.82 -27.84 -8.48
C ALA A 128 18.01 -29.03 -7.51
N ASN A 129 16.92 -29.62 -7.02
CA ASN A 129 16.97 -30.72 -6.06
C ASN A 129 17.11 -32.10 -6.73
N ASN A 130 16.46 -32.30 -7.87
CA ASN A 130 16.45 -33.57 -8.59
C ASN A 130 16.17 -33.37 -10.09
N ALA A 131 17.20 -32.93 -10.82
CA ALA A 131 17.13 -32.72 -12.27
C ALA A 131 16.66 -33.98 -13.02
N ALA A 132 17.08 -35.18 -12.61
CA ALA A 132 16.63 -36.42 -13.27
C ALA A 132 15.11 -36.60 -13.20
N MET A 133 14.48 -36.27 -12.07
CA MET A 133 13.02 -36.34 -11.91
C MET A 133 12.30 -35.24 -12.71
N ALA A 134 12.83 -34.01 -12.75
CA ALA A 134 12.30 -32.96 -13.62
C ALA A 134 12.25 -33.41 -15.08
N LEU A 135 13.34 -34.00 -15.56
CA LEU A 135 13.46 -34.48 -16.94
C LEU A 135 12.54 -35.68 -17.22
N GLN A 136 12.37 -36.60 -16.26
CA GLN A 136 11.59 -37.82 -16.45
C GLN A 136 10.07 -37.59 -16.45
N THR A 137 9.59 -36.56 -15.75
CA THR A 137 8.15 -36.26 -15.63
C THR A 137 7.62 -35.37 -16.75
N GLY A 138 8.49 -34.91 -17.66
CA GLY A 138 8.12 -33.93 -18.68
C GLY A 138 7.78 -32.57 -18.08
N ALA A 139 8.31 -32.26 -16.88
CA ALA A 139 8.17 -30.94 -16.30
C ALA A 139 8.93 -29.94 -17.16
N TYR A 140 8.27 -28.84 -17.54
CA TYR A 140 8.88 -27.77 -18.32
C TYR A 140 8.91 -26.48 -17.51
N LYS A 141 9.84 -25.58 -17.85
CA LYS A 141 9.93 -24.24 -17.25
C LYS A 141 9.06 -23.28 -18.05
N PRO A 142 7.97 -22.74 -17.50
CA PRO A 142 7.16 -21.77 -18.23
C PRO A 142 7.87 -20.42 -18.35
N THR A 143 7.56 -19.73 -19.44
CA THR A 143 7.94 -18.33 -19.66
C THR A 143 6.79 -17.45 -19.20
N CYS A 144 7.07 -16.50 -18.31
CA CYS A 144 6.06 -15.60 -17.77
C CYS A 144 6.27 -14.17 -18.27
N THR A 145 5.18 -13.43 -18.46
CA THR A 145 5.23 -11.98 -18.72
C THR A 145 5.64 -11.22 -17.44
N PRO A 146 6.00 -9.92 -17.53
CA PRO A 146 6.29 -9.09 -16.35
C PRO A 146 5.12 -8.96 -15.37
N GLU A 147 3.90 -9.11 -15.86
CA GLU A 147 2.66 -9.10 -15.07
C GLU A 147 2.35 -10.49 -14.46
N GLY A 148 3.19 -11.50 -14.73
CA GLY A 148 3.08 -12.84 -14.19
C GLY A 148 2.11 -13.77 -14.93
N PHE A 149 1.60 -13.40 -16.11
CA PHE A 149 0.83 -14.33 -16.94
C PHE A 149 1.75 -15.28 -17.71
N TYR A 150 1.19 -16.33 -18.29
CA TYR A 150 1.93 -17.13 -19.26
C TYR A 150 2.18 -16.29 -20.51
N ALA A 151 3.43 -16.29 -20.98
CA ALA A 151 3.77 -15.64 -22.24
C ALA A 151 3.02 -16.30 -23.41
N PRO A 152 2.66 -15.51 -24.45
CA PRO A 152 1.90 -16.03 -25.61
C PRO A 152 2.57 -17.21 -26.30
N VAL A 153 3.91 -17.28 -26.28
CA VAL A 153 4.69 -18.41 -26.76
C VAL A 153 5.29 -19.13 -25.55
N GLN A 154 5.08 -20.45 -25.48
CA GLN A 154 5.74 -21.34 -24.53
C GLN A 154 6.60 -22.34 -25.30
N CYS A 155 7.78 -22.65 -24.76
CA CYS A 155 8.68 -23.63 -25.34
C CYS A 155 9.17 -24.60 -24.25
N ASP A 156 9.07 -25.89 -24.54
CA ASP A 156 9.69 -26.94 -23.73
C ASP A 156 11.15 -27.09 -24.16
N GLY A 157 12.07 -26.67 -23.30
CA GLY A 157 13.51 -26.76 -23.56
C GLY A 157 14.05 -28.19 -23.66
N LEU A 158 13.28 -29.20 -23.28
CA LEU A 158 13.68 -30.62 -23.34
C LEU A 158 13.31 -31.26 -24.65
N THR A 159 12.08 -31.05 -25.11
CA THR A 159 11.58 -31.60 -26.38
C THR A 159 11.89 -30.69 -27.57
N GLY A 160 12.14 -29.40 -27.31
CA GLY A 160 12.26 -28.36 -28.32
C GLY A 160 10.92 -27.94 -28.93
N GLU A 161 9.80 -28.41 -28.38
CA GLU A 161 8.47 -28.05 -28.87
C GLU A 161 8.04 -26.68 -28.35
N CYS A 162 7.45 -25.86 -29.22
CA CYS A 162 6.86 -24.58 -28.86
C CYS A 162 5.38 -24.52 -29.24
N TRP A 163 4.55 -23.84 -28.46
CA TRP A 163 3.10 -23.69 -28.67
C TRP A 163 2.62 -22.30 -28.25
N CYS A 164 1.45 -21.90 -28.76
CA CYS A 164 0.78 -20.70 -28.28
C CYS A 164 -0.01 -20.99 -27.01
N SER A 165 0.01 -20.06 -26.06
CA SER A 165 -0.65 -20.18 -24.76
C SER A 165 -1.54 -18.97 -24.48
N LEU A 166 -2.69 -19.22 -23.84
CA LEU A 166 -3.51 -18.18 -23.24
C LEU A 166 -2.86 -17.64 -21.95
N PRO A 167 -3.27 -16.47 -21.43
CA PRO A 167 -2.68 -15.89 -20.21
C PRO A 167 -2.73 -16.79 -18.97
N ASP A 168 -3.63 -17.77 -18.93
CA ASP A 168 -3.80 -18.76 -17.86
C ASP A 168 -2.93 -20.03 -18.05
N GLY A 169 -2.16 -20.11 -19.13
CA GLY A 169 -1.28 -21.23 -19.44
C GLY A 169 -1.90 -22.28 -20.36
N THR A 170 -3.18 -22.14 -20.74
CA THR A 170 -3.85 -23.11 -21.61
C THR A 170 -3.24 -23.09 -23.00
N GLU A 171 -2.77 -24.25 -23.49
CA GLU A 171 -2.29 -24.41 -24.86
C GLU A 171 -3.42 -24.22 -25.88
N ILE A 172 -3.17 -23.40 -26.90
CA ILE A 172 -4.04 -23.26 -28.07
C ILE A 172 -3.81 -24.47 -28.98
N LYS A 173 -4.81 -25.34 -29.09
CA LYS A 173 -4.72 -26.59 -29.87
C LYS A 173 -4.32 -26.32 -31.33
N GLY A 174 -3.41 -27.15 -31.84
CA GLY A 174 -2.94 -27.08 -33.22
C GLY A 174 -1.81 -26.07 -33.47
N THR A 175 -1.33 -25.38 -32.42
CA THR A 175 -0.21 -24.42 -32.53
C THR A 175 1.15 -25.01 -32.17
N ARG A 176 1.19 -26.24 -31.64
CA ARG A 176 2.43 -26.91 -31.26
C ARG A 176 3.29 -27.25 -32.47
N THR A 177 4.56 -26.84 -32.43
CA THR A 177 5.54 -27.07 -33.50
C THR A 177 6.83 -27.65 -32.91
N GLN A 178 7.56 -28.45 -33.70
CA GLN A 178 8.90 -28.97 -33.36
C GLN A 178 10.04 -28.13 -33.95
N GLN A 179 9.71 -27.10 -34.74
CA GLN A 179 10.69 -26.29 -35.47
C GLN A 179 10.31 -24.81 -35.37
N GLY A 180 10.98 -24.09 -34.48
CA GLY A 180 10.82 -22.64 -34.30
C GLY A 180 9.65 -22.26 -33.39
N GLU A 181 9.43 -20.95 -33.26
CA GLU A 181 8.35 -20.39 -32.47
C GLU A 181 7.08 -20.21 -33.33
N PRO A 182 5.89 -20.60 -32.84
CA PRO A 182 4.64 -20.34 -33.54
C PRO A 182 4.29 -18.84 -33.54
N THR A 183 3.59 -18.40 -34.57
CA THR A 183 2.99 -17.07 -34.59
C THR A 183 1.72 -17.06 -33.74
N CYS A 184 1.74 -16.34 -32.62
CA CYS A 184 0.61 -16.20 -31.70
C CYS A 184 -0.05 -14.81 -31.84
N PHE A 185 -1.36 -14.74 -31.64
CA PHE A 185 -2.19 -13.54 -31.82
C PHE A 185 -2.94 -13.18 -30.55
#